data_AF-G4TH80-F1
#
_entry.id   AF-G4TH80-F1
#
_cell.length_a   1.000
_cell.length_b   1.000
_cell.length_c   1.000
_cell.angle_alpha   90.00
_cell.angle_beta   90.00
_cell.angle_gamma   90.00
#
_symmetry.space_group_name_H-M   'P 1'
#
loop_
_entity.id
_entity.type
_entity.pdbx_description
1 polymer ?
#
loop_
_entity_poly.entity_id
_entity_poly.type
_entity_poly.pdbx_seq_one_letter_code
_entity_poly.pdbx_strand_id
1 'polypeptide(L)'
;MQEASRFKRKYQKIRKAELARETNELNGGTSASAWEDRYLTMKKLLRRFRLQMEEVVVEDPGEDGKYPDCSICYEELTLDTAAAFPCEHTYHLDCIRALDTNLRAQGGVNKPLSCPSCRRECHLRDVMKVTKSARDQWEELITIATEWATLDTEMDEAETEVSDKISEQASFIEDDIGTAEEDEEGVAEGLSKDERKSDDEAEMLKSPLRAAKRRRLEELAASRSAKKQRML
;
A
#
# COMPACT_ATOMS: atom_id res chain seq x y z
N MET A 1 56.19 -9.84 29.64
CA MET A 1 54.87 -9.29 30.04
C MET A 1 54.24 -8.34 29.02
N GLN A 2 54.99 -7.47 28.33
CA GLN A 2 54.40 -6.52 27.36
C GLN A 2 53.83 -7.20 26.10
N GLU A 3 54.42 -8.31 25.64
CA GLU A 3 53.97 -9.02 24.43
C GLU A 3 52.59 -9.68 24.62
N ALA A 4 52.34 -10.32 25.77
CA ALA A 4 51.05 -10.92 26.09
C ALA A 4 49.89 -9.90 26.06
N SER A 5 50.15 -8.66 26.46
CA SER A 5 49.16 -7.57 26.39
C SER A 5 48.86 -7.15 24.93
N ARG A 6 49.88 -7.11 24.06
CA ARG A 6 49.72 -6.82 22.63
C ARG A 6 48.95 -7.94 21.92
N PHE A 7 49.26 -9.21 22.21
CA PHE A 7 48.53 -10.36 21.67
C PHE A 7 47.06 -10.36 22.10
N LYS A 8 46.75 -10.07 23.38
CA LYS A 8 45.37 -10.00 23.88
C LYS A 8 44.55 -8.92 23.17
N ARG A 9 45.14 -7.74 22.90
CA ARG A 9 44.48 -6.66 22.15
C ARG A 9 44.24 -7.03 20.69
N LYS A 10 45.23 -7.64 20.03
CA LYS A 10 45.10 -8.08 18.63
C LYS A 10 44.01 -9.15 18.49
N TYR A 11 43.98 -10.12 19.40
CA TYR A 11 42.95 -11.16 19.44
C TYR A 11 41.54 -10.58 19.65
N GLN A 12 41.37 -9.65 20.60
CA GLN A 12 40.08 -8.99 20.82
C GLN A 12 39.62 -8.17 19.61
N LYS A 13 40.56 -7.53 18.89
CA LYS A 13 40.24 -6.77 17.67
C LYS A 13 39.76 -7.69 16.54
N ILE A 14 40.43 -8.83 16.34
CA ILE A 14 40.03 -9.82 15.32
C ILE A 14 38.67 -10.40 15.69
N ARG A 15 38.48 -10.83 16.94
CA ARG A 15 37.19 -11.39 17.40
C ARG A 15 36.04 -10.41 17.24
N LYS A 16 36.24 -9.12 17.54
CA LYS A 16 35.21 -8.10 17.36
C LYS A 16 34.90 -7.85 15.87
N ALA A 17 35.90 -7.92 15.00
CA ALA A 17 35.72 -7.77 13.56
C ALA A 17 34.98 -8.97 12.94
N GLU A 18 35.29 -10.20 13.36
CA GLU A 18 34.57 -11.41 12.93
C GLU A 18 33.11 -11.36 13.38
N LEU A 19 32.86 -11.03 14.65
CA LEU A 19 31.49 -10.92 15.17
C LEU A 19 30.69 -9.82 14.47
N ALA A 20 31.33 -8.70 14.12
CA ALA A 20 30.70 -7.64 13.33
C ALA A 20 30.40 -8.10 11.90
N ARG A 21 31.27 -8.89 11.29
CA ARG A 21 31.06 -9.46 9.95
C ARG A 21 29.92 -10.48 9.96
N GLU A 22 29.87 -11.37 10.95
CA GLU A 22 28.77 -12.33 11.12
C GLU A 22 27.43 -11.63 11.36
N THR A 23 27.38 -10.56 12.17
CA THR A 23 26.14 -9.77 12.31
C THR A 23 25.73 -9.08 11.02
N ASN A 24 26.69 -8.67 10.18
CA ASN A 24 26.40 -8.04 8.90
C ASN A 24 25.97 -9.07 7.84
N GLU A 25 26.49 -10.30 7.89
CA GLU A 25 26.07 -11.42 7.04
C GLU A 25 24.67 -11.93 7.44
N LEU A 26 24.36 -12.00 8.74
CA LEU A 26 23.02 -12.35 9.23
C LEU A 26 21.98 -11.26 8.90
N ASN A 27 22.37 -9.98 8.95
CA ASN A 27 21.53 -8.89 8.46
C ASN A 27 21.49 -8.81 6.93
N GLY A 28 22.49 -9.37 6.24
CA GLY A 28 22.62 -9.45 4.78
C GLY A 28 21.89 -10.64 4.13
N GLY A 29 21.11 -11.42 4.89
CA GLY A 29 20.19 -12.44 4.38
C GLY A 29 18.95 -11.83 3.72
N THR A 30 19.14 -10.93 2.76
CA THR A 30 18.08 -10.21 2.03
C THR A 30 17.87 -10.84 0.66
N SER A 31 16.75 -11.53 0.47
CA SER A 31 16.12 -11.65 -0.86
C SER A 31 14.75 -12.30 -0.82
N ALA A 32 14.43 -13.18 0.14
CA ALA A 32 13.09 -13.80 0.20
C ALA A 32 12.23 -13.18 1.31
N SER A 33 12.78 -13.03 2.53
CA SER A 33 12.04 -12.51 3.69
C SER A 33 11.62 -11.05 3.54
N ALA A 34 12.48 -10.19 2.97
CA ALA A 34 12.20 -8.76 2.86
C ALA A 34 11.04 -8.46 1.89
N TRP A 35 10.91 -9.23 0.81
CA TRP A 35 9.80 -9.10 -0.14
C TRP A 35 8.49 -9.59 0.46
N GLU A 36 8.53 -10.66 1.25
CA GLU A 36 7.34 -11.19 1.94
C GLU A 36 6.83 -10.21 3.00
N ASP A 37 7.73 -9.60 3.78
CA ASP A 37 7.37 -8.56 4.76
C ASP A 37 6.77 -7.31 4.10
N ARG A 38 7.28 -6.90 2.93
CA ARG A 38 6.75 -5.75 2.16
C ARG A 38 5.34 -6.02 1.65
N TYR A 39 5.12 -7.18 1.03
CA TYR A 39 3.80 -7.58 0.55
C TYR A 39 2.77 -7.69 1.68
N LEU A 40 3.16 -8.24 2.83
CA LEU A 40 2.31 -8.28 4.02
C LEU A 40 1.99 -6.87 4.52
N THR A 41 2.94 -5.94 4.45
CA THR A 41 2.72 -4.54 4.82
C THR A 41 1.73 -3.86 3.88
N MET A 42 1.87 -4.02 2.55
CA MET A 42 0.89 -3.55 1.57
C MET A 42 -0.50 -4.14 1.85
N LYS A 43 -0.63 -5.44 2.08
CA LYS A 43 -1.93 -6.04 2.46
C LYS A 43 -2.54 -5.42 3.71
N LYS A 44 -1.74 -5.11 4.73
CA LYS A 44 -2.20 -4.42 5.94
C LYS A 44 -2.71 -3.01 5.61
N LEU A 45 -2.02 -2.26 4.74
CA LEU A 45 -2.45 -0.95 4.29
C LEU A 45 -3.78 -1.01 3.52
N LEU A 46 -3.96 -1.94 2.56
CA LEU A 46 -5.25 -2.10 1.88
C LEU A 46 -6.39 -2.41 2.85
N ARG A 47 -6.12 -3.26 3.85
CA ARG A 47 -7.12 -3.58 4.87
C ARG A 47 -7.47 -2.35 5.71
N ARG A 48 -6.47 -1.56 6.13
CA ARG A 48 -6.71 -0.28 6.83
C ARG A 48 -7.50 0.69 5.97
N PHE A 49 -7.13 0.84 4.70
CA PHE A 49 -7.83 1.70 3.73
C PHE A 49 -9.30 1.31 3.60
N ARG A 50 -9.59 0.02 3.42
CA ARG A 50 -10.98 -0.47 3.30
C ARG A 50 -11.79 -0.22 4.58
N LEU A 51 -11.21 -0.53 5.74
CA LEU A 51 -11.86 -0.26 7.03
C LEU A 51 -12.16 1.23 7.20
N GLN A 52 -11.25 2.09 6.76
CA GLN A 52 -11.42 3.53 6.84
C GLN A 52 -12.50 4.04 5.88
N MET A 53 -12.61 3.47 4.67
CA MET A 53 -13.68 3.78 3.70
C MET A 53 -15.08 3.32 4.12
N GLU A 54 -15.18 2.24 4.90
CA GLU A 54 -16.44 1.69 5.40
C GLU A 54 -16.92 2.39 6.70
N GLU A 55 -16.10 3.25 7.31
CA GLU A 55 -16.45 3.98 8.53
C GLU A 55 -17.48 5.09 8.22
N VAL A 56 -18.57 5.11 8.97
CA VAL A 56 -19.59 6.17 8.86
C VAL A 56 -19.07 7.43 9.56
N VAL A 57 -19.09 8.55 8.85
CA VAL A 57 -18.60 9.85 9.31
C VAL A 57 -19.71 10.88 9.41
N VAL A 58 -19.51 11.90 10.26
CA VAL A 58 -20.36 13.10 10.25
C VAL A 58 -19.77 14.09 9.24
N GLU A 59 -20.65 14.83 8.56
CA GLU A 59 -20.25 15.92 7.68
C GLU A 59 -19.39 16.95 8.45
N ASP A 60 -18.44 17.56 7.74
CA ASP A 60 -17.62 18.62 8.33
C ASP A 60 -18.49 19.82 8.71
N PRO A 61 -18.08 20.61 9.73
CA PRO A 61 -18.80 21.81 10.09
C PRO A 61 -18.89 22.76 8.89
N GLY A 62 -20.05 23.39 8.72
CA GLY A 62 -20.32 24.33 7.63
C GLY A 62 -19.45 25.61 7.70
N GLU A 63 -19.70 26.55 6.80
CA GLU A 63 -19.02 27.86 6.81
C GLU A 63 -19.22 28.64 8.12
N ASP A 64 -20.32 28.39 8.81
CA ASP A 64 -20.65 28.94 10.12
C ASP A 64 -19.95 28.22 11.29
N GLY A 65 -19.16 27.17 10.99
CA GLY A 65 -18.42 26.39 11.97
C GLY A 65 -19.28 25.44 12.78
N LYS A 66 -20.52 25.16 12.35
CA LYS A 66 -21.45 24.29 13.05
C LYS A 66 -21.68 22.98 12.30
N TYR A 67 -21.88 21.92 13.07
CA TYR A 67 -22.29 20.63 12.54
C TYR A 67 -23.78 20.62 12.16
N PRO A 68 -24.24 19.65 11.33
CA PRO A 68 -25.65 19.51 11.02
C PRO A 68 -26.50 19.28 12.27
N ASP A 69 -27.70 19.85 12.29
CA ASP A 69 -28.64 19.70 13.39
C ASP A 69 -29.31 18.32 13.36
N CYS A 70 -29.52 17.72 14.53
CA CYS A 70 -30.28 16.49 14.69
C CYS A 70 -31.76 16.74 14.40
N SER A 71 -32.36 16.03 13.45
CA SER A 71 -33.77 16.26 13.08
C SER A 71 -34.81 15.77 14.11
N ILE A 72 -34.37 15.24 15.27
CA ILE A 72 -35.24 14.80 16.37
C ILE A 72 -35.38 15.90 17.42
N CYS A 73 -34.25 16.43 17.92
CA CYS A 73 -34.23 17.46 18.97
C CYS A 73 -33.95 18.87 18.44
N TYR A 74 -33.49 19.02 17.19
CA TYR A 74 -33.06 20.28 16.56
C TYR A 74 -31.87 20.95 17.25
N GLU A 75 -30.99 20.15 17.85
CA GLU A 75 -29.72 20.60 18.42
C GLU A 75 -28.54 20.14 17.55
N GLU A 76 -27.42 20.84 17.63
CA GLU A 76 -26.20 20.56 16.87
C GLU A 76 -25.64 19.17 17.19
N LEU A 77 -25.28 18.40 16.16
CA LEU A 77 -24.61 17.11 16.33
C LEU A 77 -23.14 17.31 16.70
N THR A 78 -22.66 16.61 17.73
CA THR A 78 -21.22 16.58 18.04
C THR A 78 -20.65 15.19 17.79
N LEU A 79 -19.38 15.09 17.39
CA LEU A 79 -18.71 13.81 17.10
C LEU A 79 -18.86 12.79 18.24
N ASP A 80 -18.84 13.23 19.50
CA ASP A 80 -18.95 12.33 20.65
C ASP A 80 -20.35 11.77 20.90
N THR A 81 -21.37 12.46 20.41
CA THR A 81 -22.79 12.14 20.66
C THR A 81 -23.50 11.62 19.42
N ALA A 82 -22.93 11.81 18.23
CA ALA A 82 -23.49 11.36 16.98
C ALA A 82 -23.45 9.83 16.84
N ALA A 83 -24.54 9.29 16.32
CA ALA A 83 -24.69 7.89 15.96
C ALA A 83 -25.46 7.78 14.65
N ALA A 84 -25.06 6.81 13.83
CA ALA A 84 -25.63 6.56 12.53
C ALA A 84 -26.41 5.25 12.51
N PHE A 85 -27.56 5.29 11.83
CA PHE A 85 -28.28 4.08 11.45
C PHE A 85 -27.52 3.32 10.36
N PRO A 86 -27.81 2.02 10.13
CA PRO A 86 -27.28 1.26 8.99
C PRO A 86 -27.68 1.80 7.60
N CYS A 87 -28.57 2.79 7.57
CA CYS A 87 -28.95 3.54 6.38
C CYS A 87 -28.27 4.91 6.30
N GLU A 88 -27.18 5.11 7.05
CA GLU A 88 -26.29 6.28 7.05
C GLU A 88 -26.91 7.60 7.55
N HIS A 89 -28.15 7.57 8.05
CA HIS A 89 -28.75 8.75 8.67
C HIS A 89 -28.24 8.92 10.11
N THR A 90 -27.81 10.14 10.44
CA THR A 90 -27.14 10.49 11.70
C THR A 90 -28.06 11.27 12.65
N TYR A 91 -27.97 10.95 13.95
CA TYR A 91 -28.71 11.60 15.04
C TYR A 91 -27.89 11.52 16.34
N HIS A 92 -28.30 12.20 17.40
CA HIS A 92 -27.72 11.95 18.72
C HIS A 92 -28.06 10.54 19.20
N LEU A 93 -27.08 9.85 19.79
CA LEU A 93 -27.24 8.54 20.40
C LEU A 93 -28.36 8.51 21.45
N ASP A 94 -28.49 9.58 22.23
CA ASP A 94 -29.53 9.69 23.25
C ASP A 94 -30.93 9.88 22.65
N CYS A 95 -31.04 10.60 21.52
CA CYS A 95 -32.30 10.67 20.76
C CYS A 95 -32.73 9.30 20.23
N ILE A 96 -31.78 8.51 19.70
CA ILE A 96 -32.03 7.14 19.23
C ILE A 96 -32.48 6.23 20.39
N ARG A 97 -31.84 6.33 21.55
CA ARG A 97 -32.22 5.57 22.76
C ARG A 97 -33.60 5.96 23.29
N ALA A 98 -33.94 7.24 23.23
CA ALA A 98 -35.27 7.72 23.60
C ALA A 98 -36.35 7.15 22.66
N LEU A 99 -36.07 7.08 21.36
CA LEU A 99 -36.96 6.43 20.38
C LEU A 99 -37.18 4.94 20.70
N ASP A 100 -36.11 4.18 20.97
CA ASP A 100 -36.23 2.75 21.35
C ASP A 100 -37.04 2.59 22.65
N THR A 101 -36.80 3.44 23.65
CA THR A 101 -37.53 3.42 24.93
C THR A 101 -39.02 3.69 24.74
N ASN A 102 -39.37 4.69 23.92
CA ASN A 102 -40.75 5.02 23.59
C ASN A 102 -41.45 3.87 22.84
N LEU A 103 -40.74 3.20 21.93
CA LEU A 103 -41.27 2.05 21.19
C LEU A 103 -41.59 0.86 22.12
N ARG A 104 -40.70 0.60 23.10
CA ARG A 104 -40.92 -0.44 24.11
C ARG A 104 -42.08 -0.10 25.04
N ALA A 105 -42.22 1.16 25.44
CA ALA A 105 -43.32 1.62 26.28
C ALA A 105 -44.70 1.45 25.62
N GLN A 106 -44.77 1.50 24.29
CA GLN A 106 -45.98 1.23 23.50
C GLN A 106 -46.32 -0.27 23.38
N GLY A 107 -45.65 -1.15 24.13
CA GLY A 107 -45.87 -2.61 24.09
C GLY A 107 -45.07 -3.33 23.00
N GLY A 108 -44.15 -2.63 22.32
CA GLY A 108 -43.26 -3.20 21.31
C GLY A 108 -42.09 -3.96 21.92
N VAL A 109 -42.33 -5.07 22.61
CA VAL A 109 -41.25 -5.97 23.03
C VAL A 109 -40.67 -6.62 21.76
N ASN A 110 -39.40 -6.35 21.47
CA ASN A 110 -38.67 -6.82 20.28
C ASN A 110 -39.09 -6.22 18.93
N LYS A 111 -39.81 -5.10 18.90
CA LYS A 111 -40.09 -4.41 17.63
C LYS A 111 -38.81 -3.73 17.10
N PRO A 112 -38.46 -3.86 15.81
CA PRO A 112 -37.30 -3.15 15.27
C PRO A 112 -37.50 -1.64 15.31
N LEU A 113 -36.40 -0.92 15.52
CA LEU A 113 -36.37 0.53 15.46
C LEU A 113 -36.47 0.98 14.00
N SER A 114 -37.32 1.96 13.71
CA SER A 114 -37.47 2.52 12.36
C SER A 114 -36.72 3.85 12.28
N CYS A 115 -35.83 3.99 11.29
CA CYS A 115 -35.09 5.24 11.06
C CYS A 115 -36.08 6.40 10.79
N PRO A 116 -35.98 7.55 11.50
CA PRO A 116 -36.90 8.67 11.32
C PRO A 116 -36.93 9.24 9.89
N SER A 117 -35.80 9.23 9.17
CA SER A 117 -35.70 9.81 7.83
C SER A 117 -36.19 8.87 6.73
N CYS A 118 -35.76 7.60 6.73
CA CYS A 118 -36.07 6.66 5.62
C CYS A 118 -36.98 5.50 6.01
N ARG A 119 -37.38 5.40 7.28
CA ARG A 119 -38.22 4.34 7.86
C ARG A 119 -37.68 2.91 7.77
N ARG A 120 -36.43 2.73 7.33
CA ARG A 120 -35.76 1.42 7.32
C ARG A 120 -35.71 0.86 8.74
N GLU A 121 -36.13 -0.39 8.89
CA GLU A 121 -36.09 -1.12 10.15
C GLU A 121 -34.66 -1.58 10.47
N CYS A 122 -34.26 -1.45 11.73
CA CYS A 122 -32.96 -1.86 12.24
C CYS A 122 -33.04 -2.23 13.73
N HIS A 123 -32.03 -2.91 14.27
CA HIS A 123 -31.92 -3.09 15.71
C HIS A 123 -31.02 -2.01 16.33
N LEU A 124 -31.26 -1.66 17.59
CA LEU A 124 -30.41 -0.71 18.33
C LEU A 124 -28.94 -1.13 18.37
N ARG A 125 -28.65 -2.44 18.34
CA ARG A 125 -27.29 -2.99 18.30
C ARG A 125 -26.56 -2.74 16.97
N ASP A 126 -27.30 -2.46 15.90
CA ASP A 126 -26.74 -2.20 14.57
C ASP A 126 -26.47 -0.70 14.36
N VAL A 127 -26.91 0.15 15.30
CA VAL A 127 -26.60 1.58 15.29
C VAL A 127 -25.13 1.78 15.64
N MET A 128 -24.40 2.46 14.76
CA MET A 128 -22.97 2.68 14.89
C MET A 128 -22.72 4.05 15.51
N LYS A 129 -21.84 4.14 16.50
CA LYS A 129 -21.36 5.43 17.01
C LYS A 129 -20.43 6.04 15.95
N VAL A 130 -20.64 7.30 15.61
CA VAL A 130 -19.72 8.01 14.73
C VAL A 130 -18.60 8.61 15.57
N THR A 131 -17.35 8.46 15.14
CA THR A 131 -16.17 8.92 15.90
C THR A 131 -15.30 9.92 15.15
N LYS A 132 -15.53 10.11 13.85
CA LYS A 132 -14.69 10.94 12.99
C LYS A 132 -15.55 11.88 12.13
N SER A 133 -14.98 13.03 11.81
CA SER A 133 -15.49 13.88 10.74
C SER A 133 -15.06 13.34 9.37
N ALA A 134 -15.72 13.82 8.32
CA ALA A 134 -15.33 13.50 6.95
C ALA A 134 -13.88 13.91 6.66
N ARG A 135 -13.48 15.10 7.14
CA ARG A 135 -12.10 15.58 7.02
C ARG A 135 -11.10 14.65 7.70
N ASP A 136 -11.36 14.24 8.94
CA ASP A 136 -10.44 13.34 9.66
C ASP A 136 -10.27 12.00 8.93
N GLN A 137 -11.37 11.45 8.41
CA GLN A 137 -11.34 10.23 7.59
C GLN A 137 -10.48 10.43 6.34
N TRP A 138 -10.63 11.56 5.64
CA TRP A 138 -9.82 11.89 4.48
C TRP A 138 -8.34 12.06 4.81
N GLU A 139 -7.99 12.71 5.92
CA GLU A 139 -6.60 12.87 6.36
C GLU A 139 -5.95 11.51 6.68
N GLU A 140 -6.69 10.58 7.30
CA GLU A 140 -6.22 9.21 7.53
C GLU A 140 -6.06 8.41 6.22
N LEU A 141 -7.00 8.54 5.28
CA LEU A 141 -6.93 7.91 3.97
C LEU A 141 -5.71 8.41 3.16
N ILE A 142 -5.45 9.72 3.20
CA ILE A 142 -4.25 10.31 2.58
C ILE A 142 -2.99 9.75 3.23
N THR A 143 -2.97 9.65 4.56
CA THR A 143 -1.83 9.05 5.28
C THR A 143 -1.57 7.62 4.79
N ILE A 144 -2.60 6.78 4.70
CA ILE A 144 -2.48 5.41 4.18
C ILE A 144 -1.98 5.40 2.72
N ALA A 145 -2.48 6.31 1.89
CA ALA A 145 -2.04 6.43 0.50
C ALA A 145 -0.58 6.88 0.38
N THR A 146 -0.11 7.77 1.25
CA THR A 146 1.30 8.17 1.29
C THR A 146 2.20 7.03 1.76
N GLU A 147 1.81 6.29 2.81
CA GLU A 147 2.53 5.09 3.26
C GLU A 147 2.63 4.05 2.12
N TRP A 148 1.54 3.87 1.37
CA TRP A 148 1.52 3.01 0.20
C TRP A 148 2.52 3.48 -0.87
N ALA A 149 2.47 4.76 -1.24
CA ALA A 149 3.33 5.33 -2.26
C ALA A 149 4.81 5.20 -1.88
N THR A 150 5.16 5.40 -0.61
CA THR A 150 6.54 5.19 -0.13
C THR A 150 6.98 3.73 -0.29
N LEU A 151 6.10 2.76 0.02
CA LEU A 151 6.40 1.35 -0.19
C LEU A 151 6.45 0.94 -1.66
N ASP A 152 5.88 1.72 -2.57
CA ASP A 152 6.02 1.49 -4.01
C ASP A 152 7.35 2.05 -4.53
N THR A 153 7.72 3.26 -4.09
CA THR A 153 8.96 3.92 -4.55
C THR A 153 10.22 3.21 -4.10
N GLU A 154 10.32 2.72 -2.85
CA GLU A 154 11.55 2.01 -2.46
C GLU A 154 11.64 0.61 -3.08
N MET A 155 10.58 0.10 -3.73
CA MET A 155 10.63 -1.14 -4.51
C MET A 155 11.37 -0.89 -5.82
N ASP A 156 10.98 0.18 -6.52
CA ASP A 156 11.64 0.64 -7.74
C ASP A 156 13.12 0.97 -7.48
N GLU A 157 13.45 1.65 -6.38
CA GLU A 157 14.85 2.00 -6.03
C GLU A 157 15.69 0.76 -5.73
N ALA A 158 15.18 -0.19 -4.95
CA ALA A 158 15.88 -1.43 -4.62
C ALA A 158 16.17 -2.28 -5.88
N GLU A 159 15.24 -2.33 -6.84
CA GLU A 159 15.47 -3.01 -8.12
C GLU A 159 16.57 -2.32 -8.94
N THR A 160 16.59 -0.98 -8.98
CA THR A 160 17.63 -0.25 -9.72
C THR A 160 19.03 -0.42 -9.11
N GLU A 161 19.17 -0.43 -7.79
CA GLU A 161 20.48 -0.63 -7.14
C GLU A 161 21.07 -2.03 -7.40
N VAL A 162 20.22 -3.06 -7.49
CA VAL A 162 20.66 -4.41 -7.84
C VAL A 162 21.11 -4.47 -9.31
N SER A 163 20.38 -3.83 -10.22
CA SER A 163 20.74 -3.79 -11.64
C SER A 163 22.06 -3.07 -11.89
N ASP A 164 22.31 -1.94 -11.23
CA ASP A 164 23.54 -1.17 -11.43
C ASP A 164 24.78 -1.94 -10.93
N LYS A 165 24.67 -2.65 -9.79
CA LYS A 165 25.76 -3.49 -9.25
C LYS A 165 26.08 -4.69 -10.15
N ILE A 166 25.09 -5.30 -10.80
CA ILE A 166 25.30 -6.40 -11.76
C ILE A 166 26.00 -5.88 -13.02
N SER A 167 25.63 -4.69 -13.51
CA SER A 167 26.26 -4.11 -14.72
C SER A 167 27.73 -3.75 -14.51
N GLU A 168 28.15 -3.33 -13.31
CA GLU A 168 29.56 -3.03 -13.00
C GLU A 168 30.42 -4.29 -12.83
N GLN A 169 29.83 -5.44 -12.46
CA GLN A 169 30.55 -6.70 -12.36
C GLN A 169 30.70 -7.44 -13.70
N ALA A 170 29.80 -7.20 -14.66
CA ALA A 170 29.83 -7.86 -15.96
C ALA A 170 30.96 -7.36 -16.89
N SER A 171 31.57 -6.18 -16.63
CA SER A 171 32.64 -5.63 -17.48
C SER A 171 34.05 -6.19 -17.22
N PHE A 172 34.21 -7.22 -16.40
CA PHE A 172 35.53 -7.82 -16.08
C PHE A 172 35.77 -9.19 -16.77
N ILE A 173 34.81 -9.72 -17.52
CA ILE A 173 34.94 -11.00 -18.25
C ILE A 173 34.70 -10.78 -19.74
N GLU A 174 35.51 -9.94 -20.38
CA GLU A 174 35.65 -9.90 -21.83
C GLU A 174 37.14 -9.78 -22.17
N ASP A 175 37.83 -10.93 -22.09
CA ASP A 175 38.86 -11.32 -23.05
C ASP A 175 39.25 -12.78 -22.75
N ASP A 176 39.19 -13.63 -23.78
CA ASP A 176 39.64 -15.03 -23.83
C ASP A 176 38.57 -16.14 -23.63
N ILE A 177 37.55 -16.16 -24.49
CA ILE A 177 36.99 -17.45 -24.92
C ILE A 177 36.76 -17.45 -26.44
N GLY A 178 37.53 -18.32 -27.10
CA GLY A 178 37.64 -18.42 -28.53
C GLY A 178 36.38 -18.97 -29.21
N THR A 179 36.17 -18.43 -30.40
CA THR A 179 35.28 -18.89 -31.46
C THR A 179 35.47 -20.38 -31.73
N ALA A 180 34.39 -21.16 -31.62
CA ALA A 180 34.26 -22.47 -32.24
C ALA A 180 32.84 -22.57 -32.83
N GLU A 181 32.81 -22.62 -34.16
CA GLU A 181 31.66 -22.87 -35.01
C GLU A 181 31.23 -24.35 -34.96
N GLU A 182 30.17 -24.67 -35.72
CA GLU A 182 29.47 -25.95 -35.94
C GLU A 182 28.20 -26.09 -35.07
N ASP A 183 26.96 -26.02 -35.57
CA ASP A 183 26.22 -26.57 -36.74
C ASP A 183 25.24 -27.70 -36.34
N GLU A 184 24.05 -27.61 -36.94
CA GLU A 184 23.01 -28.63 -37.18
C GLU A 184 22.24 -29.22 -35.96
N GLU A 185 20.93 -28.98 -35.82
CA GLU A 185 19.74 -29.48 -36.54
C GLU A 185 18.98 -30.50 -35.66
N GLY A 186 17.65 -30.35 -35.58
CA GLY A 186 16.79 -31.52 -35.40
C GLY A 186 15.63 -31.45 -34.40
N VAL A 187 14.42 -31.33 -34.98
CA VAL A 187 13.24 -32.18 -34.69
C VAL A 187 12.24 -31.75 -33.59
N ALA A 188 11.17 -31.14 -34.10
CA ALA A 188 9.74 -31.52 -34.00
C ALA A 188 8.84 -31.13 -32.81
N GLU A 189 7.66 -30.63 -33.23
CA GLU A 189 6.29 -30.96 -32.78
C GLU A 189 6.01 -31.00 -31.27
N GLY A 190 5.10 -30.24 -30.71
CA GLY A 190 3.99 -29.46 -31.25
C GLY A 190 3.02 -29.27 -30.10
N LEU A 191 2.50 -28.06 -29.89
CA LEU A 191 1.40 -27.86 -28.95
C LEU A 191 0.44 -26.80 -29.48
N SER A 192 -0.82 -27.23 -29.43
CA SER A 192 -2.05 -26.69 -29.97
C SER A 192 -2.27 -25.20 -29.74
N LYS A 193 -2.66 -24.59 -30.86
CA LYS A 193 -3.27 -23.29 -31.06
C LYS A 193 -4.63 -23.21 -30.36
N ASP A 194 -4.76 -22.34 -29.34
CA ASP A 194 -6.06 -21.90 -28.81
C ASP A 194 -6.13 -20.37 -28.96
N GLU A 195 -6.67 -19.94 -30.11
CA GLU A 195 -6.91 -18.53 -30.43
C GLU A 195 -8.23 -18.08 -29.81
N ARG A 196 -8.18 -17.56 -28.58
CA ARG A 196 -9.23 -16.68 -28.06
C ARG A 196 -8.81 -15.23 -28.26
N LYS A 197 -9.32 -14.64 -29.36
CA LYS A 197 -9.36 -13.20 -29.56
C LYS A 197 -10.19 -12.55 -28.45
N SER A 198 -9.53 -11.80 -27.57
CA SER A 198 -10.16 -10.74 -26.78
C SER A 198 -9.48 -9.42 -27.16
N ASP A 199 -10.07 -8.72 -28.14
CA ASP A 199 -9.56 -7.46 -28.69
C ASP A 199 -9.78 -6.24 -27.76
N ASP A 200 -10.14 -6.45 -26.47
CA ASP A 200 -10.48 -5.36 -25.52
C ASP A 200 -9.45 -5.13 -24.39
N GLU A 201 -8.35 -5.89 -24.28
CA GLU A 201 -7.34 -5.71 -23.20
C GLU A 201 -6.09 -4.91 -23.61
N ALA A 202 -5.91 -4.57 -24.89
CA ALA A 202 -4.70 -3.87 -25.34
C ALA A 202 -4.72 -2.34 -25.07
N GLU A 203 -5.82 -1.78 -24.60
CA GLU A 203 -5.96 -0.33 -24.42
C GLU A 203 -5.80 0.15 -22.96
N MET A 204 -5.93 -0.74 -21.97
CA MET A 204 -5.96 -0.34 -20.56
C MET A 204 -4.57 -0.26 -19.87
N LEU A 205 -3.48 -0.64 -20.55
CA LEU A 205 -2.11 -0.60 -20.01
C LEU A 205 -1.25 0.59 -20.47
N LYS A 206 -1.81 1.53 -21.24
CA LYS A 206 -1.13 2.79 -21.60
C LYS A 206 -1.29 3.83 -20.50
N SER A 207 -0.88 3.49 -19.29
CA SER A 207 -0.80 4.50 -18.22
C SER A 207 0.24 5.56 -18.63
N PRO A 208 -0.11 6.86 -18.68
CA PRO A 208 0.74 7.93 -19.22
C PRO A 208 2.16 7.96 -18.64
N LEU A 209 2.31 7.50 -17.39
CA LEU A 209 3.58 7.43 -16.67
C LEU A 209 4.57 6.42 -17.27
N ARG A 210 4.09 5.26 -17.75
CA ARG A 210 4.96 4.26 -18.40
C ARG A 210 5.43 4.72 -19.78
N ALA A 211 4.59 5.45 -20.51
CA ALA A 211 4.96 6.04 -21.80
C ALA A 211 6.05 7.13 -21.64
N ALA A 212 5.95 7.95 -20.60
CA ALA A 212 6.96 8.97 -20.30
C ALA A 212 8.31 8.36 -19.90
N LYS A 213 8.32 7.32 -19.04
CA LYS A 213 9.54 6.59 -18.63
C LYS A 213 10.24 5.96 -19.83
N ARG A 214 9.48 5.32 -20.73
CA ARG A 214 10.02 4.72 -21.97
C ARG A 214 10.64 5.77 -22.90
N ARG A 215 9.96 6.91 -23.11
CA ARG A 215 10.46 7.99 -23.96
C ARG A 215 11.78 8.58 -23.45
N ARG A 216 11.93 8.72 -22.13
CA ARG A 216 13.16 9.21 -21.49
C ARG A 216 14.34 8.23 -21.67
N LEU A 217 14.06 6.93 -21.60
CA LEU A 217 15.08 5.90 -21.83
C LEU A 217 15.53 5.86 -23.30
N GLU A 218 14.61 5.97 -24.25
CA GLU A 218 14.93 6.03 -25.69
C GLU A 218 15.79 7.26 -26.02
N GLU A 219 15.52 8.41 -25.40
CA GLU A 219 16.30 9.65 -25.59
C GLU A 219 17.73 9.56 -25.03
N LEU A 220 17.89 8.91 -23.87
CA LEU A 220 19.21 8.63 -23.29
C LEU A 220 20.00 7.63 -24.13
N ALA A 221 19.34 6.59 -24.65
CA ALA A 221 19.97 5.62 -25.54
C ALA A 221 20.43 6.28 -26.85
N ALA A 222 19.60 7.14 -27.45
CA ALA A 222 19.96 7.91 -28.64
C ALA A 222 21.11 8.89 -28.39
N SER A 223 21.14 9.53 -27.22
CA SER A 223 22.24 10.43 -26.84
C SER A 223 23.57 9.68 -26.68
N ARG A 224 23.54 8.46 -26.13
CA ARG A 224 24.72 7.60 -25.98
C ARG A 224 25.24 7.12 -27.34
N SER A 225 24.36 6.70 -28.26
CA SER A 225 24.76 6.26 -29.59
C SER A 225 25.34 7.40 -30.44
N ALA A 226 24.74 8.59 -30.38
CA ALA A 226 25.25 9.78 -31.07
C ALA A 226 26.64 10.21 -30.55
N LYS A 227 26.88 10.10 -29.24
CA LYS A 227 28.20 10.40 -28.65
C LYS A 227 29.26 9.39 -29.08
N LYS A 228 28.89 8.10 -29.22
CA LYS A 228 29.79 7.04 -29.70
C LYS A 228 30.19 7.25 -31.17
N GLN A 229 29.25 7.65 -32.02
CA GLN A 229 29.53 7.96 -33.44
C GLN A 229 30.43 9.19 -33.63
N ARG A 230 30.42 10.15 -32.70
CA ARG A 230 31.29 11.34 -32.77
C ARG A 230 32.74 11.11 -32.35
N MET A 231 33.02 9.99 -31.69
CA MET A 231 34.38 9.64 -31.24
C MET A 231 35.11 8.69 -32.19
N LEU A 232 34.44 8.24 -33.26
CA LEU A 232 35.02 7.51 -34.39
C LEU A 232 35.28 8.47 -35.54
#